data_AF-L8G4M1-F1
#
_entry.id   AF-L8G4M1-F1
#
_cell.length_a   1.000
_cell.length_b   1.000
_cell.length_c   1.000
_cell.angle_alpha   90.00
_cell.angle_beta   90.00
_cell.angle_gamma   90.00
#
_symmetry.space_group_name_H-M   'P 1'
#
loop_
_entity.id
_entity.type
_entity.pdbx_description
1 polymer ?
#
loop_
_entity_poly.entity_id
_entity_poly.type
_entity_poly.pdbx_seq_one_letter_code
_entity_poly.pdbx_strand_id
1 'polypeptide(L)'
;MPRRSTRGLVDLSQAPVSGPLGSSSPTLSNSQTLSPTHSQRSPNPSSRPTSSPAFPAKDFSRLLRPELYHPLPTTDIPAPLRPSSSPPQDLPTLLSTSRFRAAAVLAANLLTTATAPTDHPTIFALLYVRLASLTLCNATALAAQEVKAVEDLNSALYLDPLTSAHLVPWELRVLAVRLQGIGFNDPRRGVVGYFELARDARRALAALRKAIAEDPESGDATLVERQMWEERLVDLGYEDAATIWEQLAERDRGNEMYAQNLAVCMLYSGQIDEAKYMLEDLLDKGKSFHALTFNLSTIYELCTDRSRQLKLQLVEKVAAMPEADRAGWEKTNADFKL
;
A
#
# COMPACT_ATOMS: atom_id res chain seq x y z
N MET A 1 -17.86 49.58 -47.00
CA MET A 1 -19.09 49.95 -46.24
C MET A 1 -20.23 49.07 -46.71
N PRO A 2 -21.27 48.79 -45.90
CA PRO A 2 -21.41 48.92 -44.42
C PRO A 2 -20.96 47.61 -43.72
N ARG A 3 -20.68 47.44 -42.41
CA ARG A 3 -20.63 48.24 -41.15
C ARG A 3 -21.91 48.70 -40.44
N ARG A 4 -21.91 48.45 -39.10
CA ARG A 4 -22.80 48.91 -38.00
C ARG A 4 -24.13 48.13 -37.84
N SER A 5 -24.73 48.05 -36.64
CA SER A 5 -24.48 48.77 -35.35
C SER A 5 -24.71 47.86 -34.11
N THR A 6 -23.90 47.91 -33.02
CA THR A 6 -24.09 48.63 -31.71
C THR A 6 -25.46 48.42 -31.02
N ARG A 7 -25.64 48.33 -29.70
CA ARG A 7 -24.87 48.59 -28.43
C ARG A 7 -25.57 47.69 -27.33
N GLY A 8 -25.25 47.65 -26.03
CA GLY A 8 -24.42 48.45 -25.11
C GLY A 8 -24.44 47.80 -23.69
N LEU A 9 -24.08 48.53 -22.64
CA LEU A 9 -23.82 48.01 -21.27
C LEU A 9 -24.61 48.79 -20.19
N VAL A 10 -24.78 48.20 -19.00
CA VAL A 10 -25.23 48.83 -17.71
C VAL A 10 -26.74 49.14 -17.60
N ASP A 11 -27.44 48.55 -16.63
CA ASP A 11 -27.70 49.23 -15.34
C ASP A 11 -28.13 48.28 -14.19
N LEU A 12 -27.88 48.73 -12.95
CA LEU A 12 -28.20 48.11 -11.67
C LEU A 12 -29.03 49.08 -10.81
N SER A 13 -30.36 49.14 -10.98
CA SER A 13 -31.21 49.85 -10.04
C SER A 13 -32.66 49.34 -10.00
N GLN A 14 -33.10 48.85 -8.83
CA GLN A 14 -34.33 49.29 -8.15
C GLN A 14 -34.52 48.62 -6.77
N ALA A 15 -34.21 49.38 -5.72
CA ALA A 15 -34.97 49.44 -4.48
C ALA A 15 -35.55 50.87 -4.38
N PRO A 16 -36.66 51.12 -3.67
CA PRO A 16 -36.64 51.38 -2.22
C PRO A 16 -37.82 50.68 -1.50
N VAL A 17 -38.22 50.90 -0.24
CA VAL A 17 -37.92 51.82 0.90
C VAL A 17 -38.02 50.94 2.19
N SER A 18 -37.66 51.29 3.44
CA SER A 18 -37.32 52.54 4.14
C SER A 18 -36.31 52.27 5.28
N GLY A 19 -35.78 53.35 5.89
CA GLY A 19 -35.10 53.32 7.19
C GLY A 19 -35.99 53.89 8.34
N PRO A 20 -35.44 54.56 9.38
CA PRO A 20 -34.04 55.03 9.50
C PRO A 20 -33.34 54.91 10.89
N LEU A 21 -31.99 54.95 10.84
CA LEU A 21 -31.03 55.60 11.77
C LEU A 21 -30.99 55.25 13.28
N GLY A 22 -29.77 55.06 13.80
CA GLY A 22 -29.51 54.95 15.24
C GLY A 22 -28.10 54.49 15.66
N SER A 23 -27.05 55.27 15.34
CA SER A 23 -25.77 55.19 16.08
C SER A 23 -25.96 55.85 17.47
N SER A 24 -25.15 55.61 18.51
CA SER A 24 -23.73 55.27 18.58
C SER A 24 -23.30 54.69 19.96
N SER A 25 -22.05 54.25 20.07
CA SER A 25 -21.28 54.17 21.33
C SER A 25 -20.44 55.47 21.50
N PRO A 26 -19.81 55.83 22.66
CA PRO A 26 -19.32 54.91 23.72
C PRO A 26 -19.31 55.47 25.17
N THR A 27 -18.44 54.87 26.01
CA THR A 27 -17.73 55.41 27.21
C THR A 27 -18.42 55.58 28.58
N LEU A 28 -17.87 54.81 29.53
CA LEU A 28 -17.38 55.21 30.87
C LEU A 28 -18.31 55.92 31.88
N SER A 29 -18.51 55.25 33.02
CA SER A 29 -18.46 55.86 34.36
C SER A 29 -17.99 54.82 35.40
N ASN A 30 -17.57 55.27 36.59
CA ASN A 30 -16.64 54.55 37.47
C ASN A 30 -17.00 54.74 38.97
N SER A 31 -16.37 53.96 39.85
CA SER A 31 -16.46 54.01 41.34
C SER A 31 -17.70 53.34 41.97
N GLN A 32 -17.69 52.89 43.24
CA GLN A 32 -16.71 53.13 44.33
C GLN A 32 -16.62 51.96 45.35
N THR A 33 -15.39 51.50 45.64
CA THR A 33 -14.79 51.03 46.92
C THR A 33 -15.56 50.17 47.96
N LEU A 34 -14.92 49.11 48.45
CA LEU A 34 -14.17 49.07 49.75
C LEU A 34 -13.42 47.73 49.96
N SER A 35 -12.48 47.67 50.92
CA SER A 35 -11.49 46.59 51.17
C SER A 35 -11.46 46.21 52.67
N PRO A 36 -10.52 45.39 53.23
CA PRO A 36 -9.67 44.29 52.69
C PRO A 36 -9.68 43.01 53.59
N THR A 37 -8.98 41.92 53.21
CA THR A 37 -8.45 40.91 54.16
C THR A 37 -7.19 40.20 53.61
N HIS A 38 -6.50 39.36 54.40
CA HIS A 38 -5.03 39.18 54.33
C HIS A 38 -4.56 37.70 54.41
N SER A 39 -3.44 37.36 53.73
CA SER A 39 -2.66 36.09 53.81
C SER A 39 -3.36 34.81 53.27
N GLN A 40 -2.70 33.86 52.60
CA GLN A 40 -1.37 33.27 52.85
C GLN A 40 -0.51 33.02 51.57
N ARG A 41 0.61 32.30 51.70
CA ARG A 41 1.73 32.17 50.75
C ARG A 41 2.21 30.71 50.63
N SER A 42 2.78 30.38 49.46
CA SER A 42 3.59 29.17 49.14
C SER A 42 2.83 27.88 48.80
N PRO A 43 3.46 26.92 48.09
CA PRO A 43 4.66 26.99 47.24
C PRO A 43 4.38 26.58 45.76
N ASN A 44 5.34 26.83 44.87
CA ASN A 44 5.31 26.36 43.47
C ASN A 44 6.19 25.11 43.29
N PRO A 45 5.63 23.94 42.93
CA PRO A 45 6.40 22.78 42.49
C PRO A 45 6.55 22.80 40.96
N SER A 46 7.74 23.18 40.48
CA SER A 46 8.06 23.11 39.04
C SER A 46 8.27 21.66 38.59
N SER A 47 7.21 21.00 38.13
CA SER A 47 7.28 19.74 37.40
C SER A 47 6.57 19.87 36.04
N ARG A 48 7.32 20.31 35.02
CA ARG A 48 6.87 20.18 33.63
C ARG A 48 6.90 18.69 33.27
N PRO A 49 5.75 18.04 33.00
CA PRO A 49 5.80 16.67 32.52
C PRO A 49 6.51 16.66 31.16
N THR A 50 7.58 15.88 31.05
CA THR A 50 8.15 15.49 29.75
C THR A 50 7.26 14.43 29.13
N SER A 51 6.02 14.82 28.81
CA SER A 51 5.14 14.00 27.99
C SER A 51 5.73 13.95 26.59
N SER A 52 6.43 12.86 26.27
CA SER A 52 6.56 12.39 24.90
C SER A 52 5.16 12.42 24.27
N PRO A 53 5.01 12.83 23.00
CA PRO A 53 3.69 12.89 22.36
C PRO A 53 3.07 11.50 22.36
N ALA A 54 2.06 11.31 23.21
CA ALA A 54 1.33 10.05 23.32
C ALA A 54 0.42 9.93 22.09
N PHE A 55 0.98 9.38 21.00
CA PHE A 55 0.20 9.04 19.82
C PHE A 55 -0.93 8.09 20.23
N PRO A 56 -2.19 8.35 19.81
CA PRO A 56 -3.29 7.46 20.15
C PRO A 56 -3.04 6.07 19.54
N ALA A 57 -3.28 5.03 20.34
CA ALA A 57 -3.20 3.65 19.86
C ALA A 57 -4.15 3.46 18.67
N LYS A 58 -3.68 2.78 17.62
CA LYS A 58 -4.44 2.64 16.38
C LYS A 58 -5.62 1.70 16.56
N ASP A 59 -6.78 2.16 16.13
CA ASP A 59 -8.03 1.40 16.16
C ASP A 59 -8.21 0.57 14.89
N PHE A 60 -8.32 -0.75 15.06
CA PHE A 60 -8.63 -1.70 14.00
C PHE A 60 -10.04 -2.31 14.15
N SER A 61 -10.97 -1.67 14.89
CA SER A 61 -12.36 -2.09 15.08
C SER A 61 -13.09 -2.53 13.79
N ARG A 62 -12.74 -1.96 12.63
CA ARG A 62 -13.31 -2.40 11.33
C ARG A 62 -13.08 -3.89 11.08
N LEU A 63 -11.92 -4.44 11.45
CA LEU A 63 -11.51 -5.82 11.22
C LEU A 63 -12.15 -6.81 12.21
N LEU A 64 -12.76 -6.34 13.30
CA LEU A 64 -13.35 -7.20 14.35
C LEU A 64 -14.86 -7.41 14.16
N ARG A 65 -15.41 -6.92 13.05
CA ARG A 65 -16.83 -7.01 12.69
C ARG A 65 -17.24 -8.44 12.31
N PRO A 66 -18.23 -9.06 12.98
CA PRO A 66 -18.69 -10.42 12.65
C PRO A 66 -19.11 -10.59 11.18
N GLU A 67 -19.63 -9.53 10.56
CA GLU A 67 -20.13 -9.53 9.18
C GLU A 67 -19.03 -9.74 8.13
N LEU A 68 -17.75 -9.64 8.52
CA LEU A 68 -16.62 -9.97 7.65
C LEU A 68 -16.38 -11.49 7.56
N TYR A 69 -16.69 -12.26 8.60
CA TYR A 69 -16.22 -13.63 8.75
C TYR A 69 -17.31 -14.65 8.39
N HIS A 70 -17.17 -15.23 7.20
CA HIS A 70 -18.20 -16.07 6.62
C HIS A 70 -18.23 -17.46 7.29
N PRO A 71 -19.42 -18.02 7.58
CA PRO A 71 -19.55 -19.36 8.14
C PRO A 71 -19.10 -20.40 7.11
N LEU A 72 -18.27 -21.35 7.55
CA LEU A 72 -17.74 -22.42 6.70
C LEU A 72 -18.82 -23.49 6.46
N PRO A 73 -19.21 -23.79 5.20
CA PRO A 73 -20.21 -24.81 4.93
C PRO A 73 -19.74 -26.21 5.34
N THR A 74 -20.67 -26.98 5.92
CA THR A 74 -20.50 -28.38 6.32
C THR A 74 -21.31 -29.34 5.45
N THR A 75 -22.12 -28.81 4.53
CA THR A 75 -22.90 -29.53 3.51
C THR A 75 -22.02 -30.48 2.69
N ASP A 76 -20.87 -29.96 2.26
CA ASP A 76 -19.95 -30.59 1.31
C ASP A 76 -19.09 -31.68 1.99
N ILE A 77 -19.22 -31.82 3.32
CA ILE A 77 -18.53 -32.83 4.11
C ILE A 77 -19.44 -34.06 4.21
N PRO A 78 -19.00 -35.25 3.70
CA PRO A 78 -19.75 -36.50 3.84
C PRO A 78 -20.06 -36.82 5.30
N ALA A 79 -21.24 -37.38 5.58
CA ALA A 79 -21.72 -37.57 6.96
C ALA A 79 -20.72 -38.29 7.91
N PRO A 80 -19.99 -39.34 7.51
CA PRO A 80 -18.99 -39.99 8.37
C PRO A 80 -17.72 -39.16 8.66
N LEU A 81 -17.48 -38.10 7.87
CA LEU A 81 -16.32 -37.21 7.97
C LEU A 81 -16.66 -35.84 8.59
N ARG A 82 -17.93 -35.62 8.97
CA ARG A 82 -18.32 -34.40 9.69
C ARG A 82 -17.72 -34.44 11.09
N PRO A 83 -17.18 -33.32 11.60
CA PRO A 83 -16.61 -33.29 12.94
C PRO A 83 -17.71 -33.60 13.98
N SER A 84 -17.48 -34.64 14.78
CA SER A 84 -18.23 -34.86 16.02
C SER A 84 -18.03 -33.67 16.97
N SER A 85 -19.02 -33.39 17.81
CA SER A 85 -19.00 -32.23 18.71
C SER A 85 -17.85 -32.30 19.73
N SER A 86 -16.79 -31.54 19.48
CA SER A 86 -15.68 -31.33 20.43
C SER A 86 -15.14 -29.91 20.29
N PRO A 87 -15.66 -28.95 21.08
CA PRO A 87 -15.15 -27.59 21.13
C PRO A 87 -14.00 -27.45 22.15
N PRO A 88 -13.26 -26.34 22.08
CA PRO A 88 -12.16 -26.13 21.15
C PRO A 88 -10.84 -26.67 21.70
N GLN A 89 -9.98 -27.17 20.81
CA GLN A 89 -8.53 -27.17 21.06
C GLN A 89 -7.99 -25.76 20.76
N ASP A 90 -6.84 -25.41 21.33
CA ASP A 90 -6.13 -24.17 21.05
C ASP A 90 -5.62 -24.11 19.59
N LEU A 91 -5.38 -22.90 19.08
CA LEU A 91 -4.93 -22.71 17.70
C LEU A 91 -3.62 -23.46 17.36
N PRO A 92 -2.56 -23.45 18.20
CA PRO A 92 -1.36 -24.30 17.99
C PRO A 92 -1.69 -25.79 17.82
N THR A 93 -2.51 -26.37 18.68
CA THR A 93 -2.96 -27.77 18.54
C THR A 93 -3.77 -28.00 17.27
N LEU A 94 -4.68 -27.10 16.90
CA LEU A 94 -5.48 -27.22 15.68
C LEU A 94 -4.62 -27.12 14.40
N LEU A 95 -3.60 -26.26 14.40
CA LEU A 95 -2.69 -26.09 13.26
C LEU A 95 -1.74 -27.27 13.12
N SER A 96 -1.11 -27.71 14.20
CA SER A 96 -0.19 -28.87 14.21
C SER A 96 -0.89 -30.21 13.89
N THR A 97 -2.20 -30.33 14.16
CA THR A 97 -3.01 -31.49 13.78
C THR A 97 -3.73 -31.34 12.43
N SER A 98 -3.37 -30.33 11.62
CA SER A 98 -3.94 -30.02 10.30
C SER A 98 -5.46 -29.80 10.28
N ARG A 99 -6.05 -29.40 11.41
CA ARG A 99 -7.49 -29.14 11.59
C ARG A 99 -7.89 -27.75 11.10
N PHE A 100 -7.40 -27.34 9.92
CA PHE A 100 -7.53 -25.97 9.39
C PHE A 100 -8.97 -25.45 9.37
N ARG A 101 -9.96 -26.28 9.00
CA ARG A 101 -11.38 -25.88 8.98
C ARG A 101 -11.90 -25.48 10.38
N ALA A 102 -11.37 -26.07 11.46
CA ALA A 102 -11.66 -25.68 12.84
C ALA A 102 -10.81 -24.47 13.30
N ALA A 103 -9.54 -24.41 12.91
CA ALA A 103 -8.68 -23.24 13.19
C ALA A 103 -9.25 -21.94 12.59
N ALA A 104 -9.78 -22.00 11.36
CA ALA A 104 -10.47 -20.89 10.71
C ALA A 104 -11.69 -20.40 11.50
N VAL A 105 -12.50 -21.31 12.05
CA VAL A 105 -13.67 -20.96 12.88
C VAL A 105 -13.22 -20.35 14.21
N LEU A 106 -12.25 -20.96 14.89
CA LEU A 106 -11.75 -20.45 16.17
C LEU A 106 -11.10 -19.06 16.03
N ALA A 107 -10.31 -18.84 14.98
CA ALA A 107 -9.69 -17.54 14.72
C ALA A 107 -10.73 -16.43 14.50
N ALA A 108 -11.78 -16.69 13.70
CA ALA A 108 -12.89 -15.75 13.50
C ALA A 108 -13.65 -15.45 14.80
N ASN A 109 -13.90 -16.48 15.64
CA ASN A 109 -14.56 -16.29 16.94
C ASN A 109 -13.70 -15.43 17.89
N LEU A 110 -12.38 -15.64 17.92
CA LEU A 110 -11.46 -14.86 18.75
C LEU A 110 -11.35 -13.40 18.28
N LEU A 111 -11.28 -13.18 16.96
CA LEU A 111 -11.30 -11.83 16.36
C LEU A 111 -12.56 -11.04 16.73
N THR A 112 -13.70 -11.70 16.80
CA THR A 112 -15.02 -11.05 16.96
C THR A 112 -15.51 -10.97 18.40
N THR A 113 -14.98 -11.77 19.32
CA THR A 113 -15.46 -11.83 20.72
C THR A 113 -14.40 -11.62 21.80
N ALA A 114 -13.10 -11.77 21.49
CA ALA A 114 -12.04 -11.84 22.49
C ALA A 114 -10.83 -10.92 22.25
N THR A 115 -10.79 -10.17 21.13
CA THR A 115 -9.64 -9.32 20.76
C THR A 115 -9.96 -7.84 20.98
N ALA A 116 -9.03 -7.08 21.57
CA ALA A 116 -9.20 -5.64 21.77
C ALA A 116 -8.89 -4.87 20.46
N PRO A 117 -9.63 -3.81 20.09
CA PRO A 117 -9.43 -3.11 18.82
C PRO A 117 -8.06 -2.47 18.60
N THR A 118 -7.30 -2.22 19.68
CA THR A 118 -5.95 -1.67 19.64
C THR A 118 -4.84 -2.73 19.68
N ASP A 119 -5.18 -4.01 19.89
CA ASP A 119 -4.23 -5.13 19.99
C ASP A 119 -3.84 -5.66 18.60
N HIS A 120 -3.26 -4.79 17.79
CA HIS A 120 -2.93 -5.10 16.40
C HIS A 120 -2.04 -6.36 16.19
N PRO A 121 -1.10 -6.75 17.10
CA PRO A 121 -0.37 -8.00 16.94
C PRO A 121 -1.29 -9.22 16.97
N THR A 122 -2.22 -9.29 17.94
CA THR A 122 -3.20 -10.38 18.04
C THR A 122 -4.18 -10.36 16.87
N ILE A 123 -4.67 -9.18 16.47
CA ILE A 123 -5.58 -9.03 15.32
C ILE A 123 -4.93 -9.60 14.05
N PHE A 124 -3.70 -9.20 13.74
CA PHE A 124 -3.02 -9.65 12.53
C PHE A 124 -2.58 -11.11 12.60
N ALA A 125 -2.18 -11.62 13.77
CA ALA A 125 -1.90 -13.05 13.95
C ALA A 125 -3.15 -13.91 13.72
N LEU A 126 -4.29 -13.55 14.30
CA LEU A 126 -5.56 -14.27 14.11
C LEU A 126 -6.08 -14.13 12.67
N LEU A 127 -5.96 -12.96 12.05
CA LEU A 127 -6.36 -12.75 10.66
C LEU A 127 -5.51 -13.58 9.68
N TYR A 128 -4.20 -13.69 9.94
CA TYR A 128 -3.33 -14.60 9.19
C TYR A 128 -3.77 -16.05 9.34
N VAL A 129 -3.98 -16.53 10.57
CA VAL A 129 -4.46 -17.90 10.83
C VAL A 129 -5.82 -18.15 10.17
N ARG A 130 -6.74 -17.19 10.19
CA ARG A 130 -8.04 -17.26 9.50
C ARG A 130 -7.86 -17.43 7.99
N LEU A 131 -7.17 -16.50 7.33
CA LEU A 131 -7.02 -16.48 5.87
C LEU A 131 -6.21 -17.69 5.36
N ALA A 132 -5.13 -18.06 6.05
CA ALA A 132 -4.32 -19.23 5.70
C ALA A 132 -5.08 -20.55 5.92
N SER A 133 -5.86 -20.65 6.99
CA SER A 133 -6.70 -21.84 7.21
C SER A 133 -7.83 -21.96 6.19
N LEU A 134 -8.37 -20.84 5.69
CA LEU A 134 -9.35 -20.84 4.60
C LEU A 134 -8.72 -21.31 3.28
N THR A 135 -7.54 -20.85 2.89
CA THR A 135 -6.87 -21.34 1.66
C THR A 135 -6.49 -22.82 1.78
N LEU A 136 -5.95 -23.26 2.92
CA LEU A 136 -5.58 -24.65 3.18
C LEU A 136 -6.78 -25.62 3.18
N CYS A 137 -8.00 -25.16 3.51
CA CYS A 137 -9.22 -25.98 3.41
C CYS A 137 -10.00 -25.77 2.09
N ASN A 138 -9.34 -25.25 1.06
CA ASN A 138 -9.87 -24.94 -0.28
C ASN A 138 -11.05 -23.94 -0.30
N ALA A 139 -11.16 -23.09 0.72
CA ALA A 139 -12.13 -22.01 0.83
C ALA A 139 -11.54 -20.65 0.34
N THR A 140 -10.63 -20.68 -0.63
CA THR A 140 -9.89 -19.52 -1.15
C THR A 140 -10.82 -18.39 -1.63
N ALA A 141 -12.00 -18.71 -2.16
CA ALA A 141 -13.00 -17.72 -2.56
C ALA A 141 -13.53 -16.89 -1.37
N LEU A 142 -13.71 -17.51 -0.19
CA LEU A 142 -14.05 -16.79 1.05
C LEU A 142 -12.85 -15.96 1.51
N ALA A 143 -11.64 -16.54 1.56
CA ALA A 143 -10.43 -15.79 1.95
C ALA A 143 -10.22 -14.53 1.09
N ALA A 144 -10.50 -14.61 -0.21
CA ALA A 144 -10.45 -13.50 -1.16
C ALA A 144 -11.61 -12.47 -1.01
N GLN A 145 -12.68 -12.81 -0.30
CA GLN A 145 -13.70 -11.86 0.14
C GLN A 145 -13.30 -11.18 1.45
N GLU A 146 -12.90 -11.96 2.47
CA GLU A 146 -12.57 -11.45 3.82
C GLU A 146 -11.38 -10.49 3.81
N VAL A 147 -10.34 -10.78 3.02
CA VAL A 147 -9.13 -9.94 2.88
C VAL A 147 -9.43 -8.50 2.41
N LYS A 148 -10.60 -8.26 1.79
CA LYS A 148 -10.95 -6.91 1.28
C LYS A 148 -11.10 -5.89 2.42
N ALA A 149 -11.42 -6.33 3.63
CA ALA A 149 -11.51 -5.48 4.82
C ALA A 149 -10.17 -4.81 5.19
N VAL A 150 -9.04 -5.41 4.78
CA VAL A 150 -7.68 -4.88 4.94
C VAL A 150 -7.42 -3.67 4.03
N GLU A 151 -8.25 -3.47 2.99
CA GLU A 151 -8.23 -2.31 2.09
C GLU A 151 -6.86 -2.13 1.39
N ASP A 152 -6.16 -1.03 1.62
CA ASP A 152 -4.80 -0.77 1.10
C ASP A 152 -3.75 -0.92 2.20
N LEU A 153 -2.89 -1.93 2.06
CA LEU A 153 -1.78 -2.19 2.99
C LEU A 153 -0.71 -1.08 2.98
N ASN A 154 -0.59 -0.32 1.90
CA ASN A 154 0.38 0.78 1.79
C ASN A 154 -0.06 2.05 2.56
N SER A 155 -1.29 2.05 3.10
CA SER A 155 -1.82 3.15 3.88
C SER A 155 -1.01 3.38 5.17
N ALA A 156 -0.82 4.65 5.52
CA ALA A 156 -0.23 5.06 6.81
C ALA A 156 -1.01 4.52 8.05
N LEU A 157 -2.22 3.97 7.86
CA LEU A 157 -2.90 3.15 8.86
C LEU A 157 -2.03 1.98 9.35
N TYR A 158 -1.22 1.36 8.48
CA TYR A 158 -0.43 0.17 8.79
C TYR A 158 1.04 0.44 9.13
N LEU A 159 1.50 1.69 9.17
CA LEU A 159 2.88 2.06 9.52
C LEU A 159 2.97 2.68 10.93
N ASP A 160 3.88 2.22 11.77
CA ASP A 160 4.12 2.80 13.09
C ASP A 160 4.50 4.30 13.00
N PRO A 161 3.86 5.21 13.76
CA PRO A 161 4.05 6.65 13.59
C PRO A 161 5.41 7.19 14.03
N LEU A 162 6.23 6.41 14.73
CA LEU A 162 7.55 6.83 15.22
C LEU A 162 8.70 6.22 14.39
N THR A 163 8.58 4.93 14.07
CA THR A 163 9.61 4.12 13.39
C THR A 163 9.35 3.91 11.91
N SER A 164 8.13 4.21 11.43
CA SER A 164 7.63 3.81 10.09
C SER A 164 7.61 2.30 9.85
N ALA A 165 7.80 1.46 10.87
CA ALA A 165 7.78 0.01 10.75
C ALA A 165 6.38 -0.51 10.41
N HIS A 166 6.31 -1.55 9.57
CA HIS A 166 5.03 -2.09 9.11
C HIS A 166 4.36 -2.97 10.18
N LEU A 167 3.21 -2.54 10.70
CA LEU A 167 2.48 -3.17 11.80
C LEU A 167 1.87 -4.53 11.43
N VAL A 168 1.62 -4.77 10.13
CA VAL A 168 1.15 -6.07 9.61
C VAL A 168 2.36 -6.98 9.31
N PRO A 169 2.41 -8.22 9.87
CA PRO A 169 3.46 -9.19 9.59
C PRO A 169 3.65 -9.48 8.10
N TRP A 170 4.88 -9.87 7.72
CA TRP A 170 5.23 -10.15 6.32
C TRP A 170 4.35 -11.24 5.70
N GLU A 171 4.18 -12.39 6.36
CA GLU A 171 3.41 -13.51 5.81
C GLU A 171 1.96 -13.14 5.51
N LEU A 172 1.36 -12.28 6.36
CA LEU A 172 0.01 -11.76 6.12
C LEU A 172 -0.01 -10.76 4.96
N ARG A 173 1.02 -9.93 4.77
CA ARG A 173 1.12 -9.07 3.57
C ARG A 173 1.22 -9.89 2.29
N VAL A 174 2.12 -10.88 2.25
CA VAL A 174 2.31 -11.80 1.10
C VAL A 174 1.00 -12.53 0.76
N LEU A 175 0.34 -13.11 1.78
CA LEU A 175 -0.94 -13.80 1.61
C LEU A 175 -2.05 -12.83 1.18
N ALA A 176 -2.11 -11.63 1.75
CA ALA A 176 -3.15 -10.64 1.47
C ALA A 176 -3.04 -10.09 0.05
N VAL A 177 -1.84 -9.78 -0.44
CA VAL A 177 -1.58 -9.38 -1.84
C VAL A 177 -2.16 -10.40 -2.82
N ARG A 178 -1.84 -11.69 -2.62
CA ARG A 178 -2.36 -12.80 -3.44
C ARG A 178 -3.88 -12.88 -3.41
N LEU A 179 -4.46 -12.85 -2.21
CA LEU A 179 -5.91 -12.97 -2.02
C LEU A 179 -6.67 -11.73 -2.52
N GLN A 180 -6.08 -10.53 -2.47
CA GLN A 180 -6.70 -9.33 -3.03
C GLN A 180 -6.72 -9.36 -4.57
N GLY A 181 -5.65 -9.83 -5.23
CA GLY A 181 -5.66 -10.01 -6.68
C GLY A 181 -6.80 -10.93 -7.16
N ILE A 182 -7.00 -12.05 -6.45
CA ILE A 182 -8.16 -12.95 -6.66
C ILE A 182 -9.47 -12.23 -6.33
N GLY A 183 -9.55 -11.59 -5.18
CA GLY A 183 -10.79 -11.03 -4.62
C GLY A 183 -11.37 -9.87 -5.42
N PHE A 184 -10.52 -8.98 -5.92
CA PHE A 184 -10.93 -7.88 -6.81
C PHE A 184 -11.05 -8.32 -8.27
N ASN A 185 -10.78 -9.59 -8.60
CA ASN A 185 -10.68 -10.12 -9.96
C ASN A 185 -9.72 -9.29 -10.84
N ASP A 186 -8.62 -8.84 -10.23
CA ASP A 186 -7.57 -8.08 -10.90
C ASP A 186 -6.18 -8.69 -10.58
N PRO A 187 -5.66 -9.56 -11.46
CA PRO A 187 -4.32 -10.10 -11.32
C PRO A 187 -3.22 -9.03 -11.28
N ARG A 188 -3.45 -7.84 -11.87
CA ARG A 188 -2.45 -6.75 -11.90
C ARG A 188 -2.24 -6.18 -10.50
N ARG A 189 -3.31 -6.00 -9.71
CA ARG A 189 -3.22 -5.64 -8.28
C ARG A 189 -2.39 -6.64 -7.48
N GLY A 190 -2.52 -7.95 -7.76
CA GLY A 190 -1.68 -8.98 -7.14
C GLY A 190 -0.21 -8.81 -7.50
N VAL A 191 0.10 -8.70 -8.80
CA VAL A 191 1.47 -8.52 -9.32
C VAL A 191 2.12 -7.24 -8.77
N VAL A 192 1.42 -6.10 -8.81
CA VAL A 192 1.90 -4.81 -8.25
C VAL A 192 2.11 -4.92 -6.74
N GLY A 193 1.19 -5.55 -6.00
CA GLY A 193 1.34 -5.75 -4.56
C GLY A 193 2.56 -6.59 -4.19
N TYR A 194 2.91 -7.61 -5.01
CA TYR A 194 4.13 -8.38 -4.81
C TYR A 194 5.36 -7.51 -5.04
N PHE A 195 5.39 -6.75 -6.14
CA PHE A 195 6.50 -5.83 -6.43
C PHE A 195 6.70 -4.74 -5.37
N GLU A 196 5.64 -4.29 -4.70
CA GLU A 196 5.73 -3.39 -3.56
C GLU A 196 6.41 -4.05 -2.34
N LEU A 197 6.12 -5.32 -2.07
CA LEU A 197 6.82 -6.10 -1.03
C LEU A 197 8.31 -6.27 -1.37
N ALA A 198 8.66 -6.52 -2.63
CA ALA A 198 10.05 -6.57 -3.09
C ALA A 198 10.79 -5.23 -2.86
N ARG A 199 10.10 -4.11 -3.13
CA ARG A 199 10.60 -2.75 -2.91
C ARG A 199 10.86 -2.47 -1.43
N ASP A 200 9.97 -2.91 -0.54
CA ASP A 200 10.14 -2.82 0.92
C ASP A 200 11.28 -3.69 1.45
N ALA A 201 11.40 -4.94 1.00
CA ALA A 201 12.52 -5.80 1.37
C ALA A 201 13.87 -5.18 0.98
N ARG A 202 13.99 -4.59 -0.23
CA ARG A 202 15.20 -3.87 -0.64
C ARG A 202 15.48 -2.62 0.21
N ARG A 203 14.46 -1.87 0.63
CA ARG A 203 14.63 -0.73 1.55
C ARG A 203 15.20 -1.18 2.90
N ALA A 204 14.67 -2.26 3.46
CA ALA A 204 15.17 -2.85 4.70
C ALA A 204 16.64 -3.32 4.54
N LEU A 205 16.95 -4.04 3.46
CA LEU A 205 18.32 -4.47 3.16
C LEU A 205 19.29 -3.31 2.95
N ALA A 206 18.88 -2.23 2.28
CA ALA A 206 19.71 -1.04 2.12
C ALA A 206 19.98 -0.34 3.46
N ALA A 207 18.96 -0.23 4.33
CA ALA A 207 19.11 0.33 5.68
C ALA A 207 20.03 -0.54 6.57
N LEU A 208 19.85 -1.87 6.56
CA LEU A 208 20.69 -2.80 7.31
C LEU A 208 22.14 -2.81 6.81
N ARG A 209 22.36 -2.81 5.48
CA ARG A 209 23.71 -2.69 4.90
C ARG A 209 24.38 -1.36 5.27
N LYS A 210 23.62 -0.26 5.37
CA LYS A 210 24.14 1.01 5.88
C LYS A 210 24.50 0.91 7.36
N ALA A 211 23.63 0.35 8.20
CA ALA A 211 23.89 0.18 9.64
C ALA A 211 25.15 -0.65 9.91
N ILE A 212 25.33 -1.79 9.21
CA ILE A 212 26.53 -2.64 9.31
C ILE A 212 27.81 -1.91 8.83
N ALA A 213 27.68 -0.94 7.91
CA ALA A 213 28.80 -0.13 7.45
C ALA A 213 29.13 1.07 8.38
N GLU A 214 28.15 1.55 9.14
CA GLU A 214 28.33 2.60 10.16
C GLU A 214 28.77 2.03 11.52
N ASP A 215 28.40 0.78 11.83
CA ASP A 215 28.82 0.00 12.99
C ASP A 215 29.26 -1.43 12.56
N PRO A 216 30.55 -1.65 12.29
CA PRO A 216 31.07 -2.98 11.92
C PRO A 216 31.06 -4.02 13.05
N GLU A 217 30.79 -3.62 14.30
CA GLU A 217 30.57 -4.56 15.42
C GLU A 217 29.06 -4.87 15.60
N SER A 218 28.22 -4.55 14.60
CA SER A 218 26.79 -4.85 14.61
C SER A 218 26.51 -6.32 14.96
N GLY A 219 25.93 -6.55 16.14
CA GLY A 219 25.76 -7.89 16.70
C GLY A 219 24.84 -8.80 15.88
N ASP A 220 24.89 -10.10 16.17
CA ASP A 220 24.24 -11.20 15.43
C ASP A 220 22.79 -10.92 15.02
N ALA A 221 22.01 -10.22 15.84
CA ALA A 221 20.63 -9.85 15.54
C ALA A 221 20.47 -9.06 14.22
N THR A 222 21.40 -8.14 13.91
CA THR A 222 21.39 -7.35 12.66
C THR A 222 21.71 -8.23 11.45
N LEU A 223 22.58 -9.23 11.62
CA LEU A 223 22.93 -10.21 10.58
C LEU A 223 21.77 -11.20 10.33
N VAL A 224 21.10 -11.64 11.39
CA VAL A 224 19.88 -12.48 11.31
C VAL A 224 18.73 -11.71 10.66
N GLU A 225 18.52 -10.43 11.01
CA GLU A 225 17.50 -9.63 10.34
C GLU A 225 17.81 -9.44 8.85
N ARG A 226 19.08 -9.18 8.50
CA ARG A 226 19.52 -9.11 7.11
C ARG A 226 19.25 -10.43 6.38
N GLN A 227 19.64 -11.57 6.93
CA GLN A 227 19.42 -12.88 6.31
C GLN A 227 17.92 -13.12 6.06
N MET A 228 17.07 -12.88 7.07
CA MET A 228 15.61 -12.97 6.93
C MET A 228 15.07 -12.09 5.80
N TRP A 229 15.60 -10.88 5.59
CA TRP A 229 15.19 -10.01 4.49
C TRP A 229 15.77 -10.44 3.12
N GLU A 230 16.90 -11.13 3.06
CA GLU A 230 17.45 -11.73 1.83
C GLU A 230 16.64 -12.97 1.44
N GLU A 231 16.30 -13.85 2.40
CA GLU A 231 15.40 -15.00 2.21
C GLU A 231 14.00 -14.57 1.73
N ARG A 232 13.38 -13.58 2.40
CA ARG A 232 12.09 -13.00 1.98
C ARG A 232 12.07 -12.44 0.57
N LEU A 233 13.22 -12.02 0.03
CA LEU A 233 13.30 -11.50 -1.34
C LEU A 233 13.37 -12.63 -2.37
N VAL A 234 14.00 -13.76 -2.02
CA VAL A 234 14.03 -14.99 -2.81
C VAL A 234 12.64 -15.63 -2.85
N ASP A 235 11.94 -15.73 -1.71
CA ASP A 235 10.60 -16.31 -1.59
C ASP A 235 9.50 -15.61 -2.44
N LEU A 236 9.77 -14.41 -2.96
CA LEU A 236 8.89 -13.71 -3.90
C LEU A 236 9.05 -14.19 -5.36
N GLY A 237 10.05 -15.01 -5.66
CA GLY A 237 10.16 -15.76 -6.92
C GLY A 237 10.58 -14.97 -8.16
N TYR A 238 11.20 -13.79 -8.01
CA TYR A 238 11.58 -12.96 -9.17
C TYR A 238 12.71 -13.54 -10.01
N GLU A 239 13.70 -14.18 -9.39
CA GLU A 239 14.82 -14.81 -10.09
C GLU A 239 14.33 -16.03 -10.91
N ASP A 240 13.39 -16.81 -10.35
CA ASP A 240 12.73 -17.91 -11.08
C ASP A 240 11.92 -17.37 -12.26
N ALA A 241 11.15 -16.29 -12.06
CA ALA A 241 10.37 -15.65 -13.11
C ALA A 241 11.26 -15.05 -14.21
N ALA A 242 12.36 -14.39 -13.86
CA ALA A 242 13.37 -13.90 -14.79
C ALA A 242 13.97 -15.05 -15.60
N THR A 243 14.42 -16.12 -14.94
CA THR A 243 14.94 -17.34 -15.56
C THR A 243 13.96 -17.94 -16.58
N ILE A 244 12.65 -17.97 -16.26
CA ILE A 244 11.60 -18.43 -17.17
C ILE A 244 11.43 -17.49 -18.37
N TRP A 245 11.44 -16.16 -18.17
CA TRP A 245 11.33 -15.20 -19.27
C TRP A 245 12.56 -15.19 -20.18
N GLU A 246 13.75 -15.40 -19.63
CA GLU A 246 15.00 -15.56 -20.39
C GLU A 246 14.94 -16.79 -21.30
N GLN A 247 14.59 -17.96 -20.75
CA GLN A 247 14.40 -19.19 -21.55
C GLN A 247 13.33 -19.04 -22.63
N LEU A 248 12.26 -18.28 -22.37
CA LEU A 248 11.23 -17.98 -23.37
C LEU A 248 11.74 -17.04 -24.46
N ALA A 249 12.48 -15.98 -24.09
CA ALA A 249 13.08 -15.04 -25.04
C ALA A 249 14.17 -15.68 -25.90
N GLU A 250 14.97 -16.60 -25.35
CA GLU A 250 15.97 -17.37 -26.12
C GLU A 250 15.32 -18.27 -27.18
N ARG A 251 14.20 -18.92 -26.81
CA ARG A 251 13.45 -19.87 -27.63
C ARG A 251 12.61 -19.18 -28.71
N ASP A 252 12.10 -17.99 -28.43
CA ASP A 252 11.23 -17.20 -29.30
C ASP A 252 11.69 -15.72 -29.31
N ARG A 253 12.83 -15.49 -29.97
CA ARG A 253 13.47 -14.16 -30.11
C ARG A 253 12.66 -13.17 -30.94
N GLY A 254 11.54 -13.60 -31.54
CA GLY A 254 10.61 -12.74 -32.26
C GLY A 254 9.56 -12.09 -31.36
N ASN A 255 9.45 -12.48 -30.10
CA ASN A 255 8.39 -12.07 -29.20
C ASN A 255 8.88 -11.07 -28.15
N GLU A 256 8.63 -9.78 -28.40
CA GLU A 256 9.16 -8.67 -27.61
C GLU A 256 8.54 -8.59 -26.21
N MET A 257 7.40 -9.24 -25.98
CA MET A 257 6.78 -9.34 -24.66
C MET A 257 7.62 -10.21 -23.70
N TYR A 258 8.39 -11.18 -24.19
CA TYR A 258 9.28 -11.97 -23.31
C TYR A 258 10.46 -11.12 -22.82
N ALA A 259 11.10 -10.36 -23.71
CA ALA A 259 12.13 -9.39 -23.33
C ALA A 259 11.57 -8.27 -22.44
N GLN A 260 10.37 -7.76 -22.73
CA GLN A 260 9.69 -6.77 -21.88
C GLN A 260 9.44 -7.31 -20.46
N ASN A 261 8.97 -8.56 -20.34
CA ASN A 261 8.67 -9.16 -19.04
C ASN A 261 9.95 -9.54 -18.28
N LEU A 262 11.00 -9.98 -18.98
CA LEU A 262 12.34 -10.21 -18.42
C LEU A 262 12.91 -8.92 -17.82
N ALA A 263 12.90 -7.83 -18.58
CA ALA A 263 13.35 -6.51 -18.11
C ALA A 263 12.49 -5.98 -16.95
N VAL A 264 11.18 -6.28 -16.92
CA VAL A 264 10.31 -5.97 -15.77
C VAL A 264 10.70 -6.79 -14.55
N CYS A 265 10.99 -8.10 -14.70
CA CYS A 265 11.53 -8.91 -13.61
C CYS A 265 12.88 -8.36 -13.13
N MET A 266 13.83 -8.05 -14.02
CA MET A 266 15.13 -7.43 -13.67
C MET A 266 14.97 -6.11 -12.90
N LEU A 267 14.08 -5.21 -13.35
CA LEU A 267 13.74 -3.97 -12.66
C LEU A 267 13.23 -4.24 -11.23
N TYR A 268 12.37 -5.25 -11.08
CA TYR A 268 11.82 -5.67 -9.79
C TYR A 268 12.68 -6.68 -9.01
N SER A 269 13.81 -7.13 -9.58
CA SER A 269 14.95 -7.80 -8.92
C SER A 269 16.00 -6.79 -8.41
N GLY A 270 16.03 -5.58 -8.99
CA GLY A 270 16.95 -4.49 -8.66
C GLY A 270 18.11 -4.31 -9.65
N GLN A 271 18.10 -5.06 -10.75
CA GLN A 271 18.99 -4.93 -11.90
C GLN A 271 18.46 -3.83 -12.83
N ILE A 272 18.49 -2.59 -12.34
CA ILE A 272 17.78 -1.47 -12.98
C ILE A 272 18.48 -1.02 -14.27
N ASP A 273 19.81 -1.07 -14.31
CA ASP A 273 20.58 -0.68 -15.51
C ASP A 273 20.48 -1.74 -16.62
N GLU A 274 20.44 -3.02 -16.28
CA GLU A 274 20.19 -4.14 -17.20
C GLU A 274 18.76 -4.08 -17.76
N ALA A 275 17.76 -3.87 -16.89
CA ALA A 275 16.37 -3.66 -17.28
C ALA A 275 16.24 -2.46 -18.22
N LYS A 276 16.87 -1.33 -17.88
CA LYS A 276 16.90 -0.13 -18.71
C LYS A 276 17.49 -0.43 -20.09
N TYR A 277 18.67 -1.03 -20.14
CA TYR A 277 19.35 -1.37 -21.39
C TYR A 277 18.49 -2.26 -22.29
N MET A 278 17.85 -3.28 -21.73
CA MET A 278 16.98 -4.19 -22.49
C MET A 278 15.73 -3.48 -23.05
N LEU A 279 15.16 -2.52 -22.34
CA LEU A 279 14.04 -1.72 -22.86
C LEU A 279 14.48 -0.66 -23.88
N GLU A 280 15.66 -0.05 -23.71
CA GLU A 280 16.21 0.89 -24.69
C GLU A 280 16.62 0.18 -26.00
N ASP A 281 17.13 -1.05 -25.91
CA ASP A 281 17.40 -1.93 -27.06
C ASP A 281 16.12 -2.34 -27.81
N LEU A 282 15.02 -2.67 -27.12
CA LEU A 282 13.72 -2.88 -27.76
C LEU A 282 13.23 -1.62 -28.50
N LEU A 283 13.38 -0.45 -27.88
CA LEU A 283 13.00 0.83 -28.49
C LEU A 283 13.83 1.11 -29.75
N ASP A 284 15.15 0.91 -29.70
CA ASP A 284 16.04 1.16 -30.83
C ASP A 284 15.94 0.10 -31.94
N LYS A 285 15.33 -1.06 -31.64
CA LYS A 285 14.80 -2.03 -32.61
C LYS A 285 13.43 -1.63 -33.20
N GLY A 286 13.01 -0.38 -33.04
CA GLY A 286 11.79 0.21 -33.60
C GLY A 286 10.50 -0.14 -32.85
N LYS A 287 10.58 -0.83 -31.72
CA LYS A 287 9.39 -1.28 -30.97
C LYS A 287 8.88 -0.17 -30.07
N SER A 288 7.57 0.03 -30.03
CA SER A 288 6.98 1.09 -29.20
C SER A 288 5.55 0.79 -28.76
N PHE A 289 5.27 -0.38 -28.19
CA PHE A 289 3.98 -0.64 -27.54
C PHE A 289 3.86 0.08 -26.18
N HIS A 290 2.64 0.33 -25.72
CA HIS A 290 2.33 1.15 -24.52
C HIS A 290 3.13 0.78 -23.26
N ALA A 291 3.27 -0.52 -22.98
CA ALA A 291 4.00 -0.99 -21.80
C ALA A 291 5.49 -0.62 -21.84
N LEU A 292 6.12 -0.60 -23.02
CA LEU A 292 7.53 -0.25 -23.20
C LEU A 292 7.77 1.23 -22.87
N THR A 293 6.95 2.13 -23.41
CA THR A 293 7.05 3.57 -23.12
C THR A 293 6.77 3.87 -21.65
N PHE A 294 5.78 3.21 -21.04
CA PHE A 294 5.43 3.42 -19.63
C PHE A 294 6.52 2.90 -18.68
N ASN A 295 7.12 1.75 -19.00
CA ASN A 295 8.17 1.15 -18.18
C ASN A 295 9.49 1.93 -18.32
N LEU A 296 9.86 2.40 -19.52
CA LEU A 296 11.00 3.32 -19.70
C LEU A 296 10.80 4.63 -18.94
N SER A 297 9.62 5.27 -19.04
CA SER A 297 9.30 6.46 -18.23
C SER A 297 9.36 6.20 -16.73
N THR A 298 9.03 4.99 -16.27
CA THR A 298 9.16 4.58 -14.86
C THR A 298 10.63 4.41 -14.45
N ILE A 299 11.45 3.77 -15.27
CA ILE A 299 12.90 3.65 -15.02
C ILE A 299 13.56 5.03 -14.98
N TYR A 300 13.21 5.93 -15.90
CA TYR A 300 13.76 7.30 -15.91
C TYR A 300 13.40 8.09 -14.65
N GLU A 301 12.21 7.90 -14.09
CA GLU A 301 11.80 8.48 -12.80
C GLU A 301 12.55 7.89 -11.60
N LEU A 302 12.98 6.64 -11.67
CA LEU A 302 13.72 5.94 -10.60
C LEU A 302 15.23 6.24 -10.64
N CYS A 303 15.81 6.44 -11.83
CA CYS A 303 17.25 6.50 -12.03
C CYS A 303 17.85 7.92 -12.09
N THR A 304 17.08 8.98 -12.37
CA THR A 304 17.68 10.31 -12.54
C THR A 304 16.75 11.51 -12.36
N ASP A 305 17.28 12.60 -11.79
CA ASP A 305 16.64 13.93 -11.76
C ASP A 305 16.35 14.49 -13.15
N ARG A 306 17.05 14.00 -14.18
CA ARG A 306 16.81 14.34 -15.60
C ARG A 306 15.64 13.56 -16.23
N SER A 307 14.86 12.83 -15.43
CA SER A 307 13.68 12.06 -15.87
C SER A 307 12.80 12.81 -16.88
N ARG A 308 12.42 14.06 -16.60
CA ARG A 308 11.60 14.89 -17.49
C ARG A 308 12.22 15.09 -18.88
N GLN A 309 13.54 15.22 -18.99
CA GLN A 309 14.24 15.35 -20.27
C GLN A 309 14.22 14.02 -21.03
N LEU A 310 14.53 12.90 -20.36
CA LEU A 310 14.53 11.58 -20.98
C LEU A 310 13.13 11.16 -21.45
N LYS A 311 12.08 11.46 -20.68
CA LYS A 311 10.69 11.19 -21.05
C LYS A 311 10.23 12.00 -22.28
N LEU A 312 10.75 13.21 -22.48
CA LEU A 312 10.53 13.98 -23.71
C LEU A 312 11.31 13.41 -24.90
N GLN A 313 12.58 13.03 -24.72
CA GLN A 313 13.39 12.37 -25.75
C GLN A 313 12.81 11.01 -26.17
N LEU A 314 12.12 10.30 -25.25
CA LEU A 314 11.38 9.09 -25.53
C LEU A 314 10.15 9.35 -26.43
N VAL A 315 9.41 10.45 -26.19
CA VAL A 315 8.34 10.90 -27.10
C VAL A 315 8.91 11.22 -28.48
N GLU A 316 10.04 11.95 -28.55
CA GLU A 316 10.71 12.32 -29.80
C GLU A 316 11.18 11.09 -30.60
N LYS A 317 11.84 10.11 -29.94
CA LYS A 317 12.21 8.82 -30.55
C LYS A 317 10.99 8.10 -31.13
N VAL A 318 9.93 7.94 -30.34
CA VAL A 318 8.69 7.25 -30.78
C VAL A 318 7.99 7.99 -31.92
N ALA A 319 7.97 9.32 -31.88
CA ALA A 319 7.38 10.16 -32.94
C ALA A 319 8.16 10.13 -34.26
N ALA A 320 9.43 9.70 -34.25
CA ALA A 320 10.28 9.56 -35.43
C ALA A 320 10.22 8.16 -36.09
N MET A 321 9.66 7.13 -35.43
CA MET A 321 9.59 5.75 -35.96
C MET A 321 8.69 5.64 -37.21
N PRO A 322 8.96 4.75 -38.17
CA PRO A 322 8.08 4.52 -39.32
C PRO A 322 6.68 4.04 -38.87
N GLU A 323 5.63 4.45 -39.56
CA GLU A 323 4.25 4.10 -39.13
C GLU A 323 3.96 2.60 -39.16
N ALA A 324 4.64 1.83 -40.01
CA ALA A 324 4.52 0.38 -40.09
C ALA A 324 5.06 -0.35 -38.85
N ASP A 325 6.02 0.23 -38.13
CA ASP A 325 6.65 -0.37 -36.94
C ASP A 325 5.98 0.05 -35.62
N ARG A 326 5.09 1.06 -35.66
CA ARG A 326 4.35 1.58 -34.50
C ARG A 326 3.21 0.64 -34.08
N ALA A 327 3.56 -0.39 -33.32
CA ALA A 327 2.60 -1.24 -32.61
C ALA A 327 1.80 -0.44 -31.55
N GLY A 328 0.71 0.20 -31.99
CA GLY A 328 -0.09 1.15 -31.19
C GLY A 328 0.20 2.60 -31.57
N TRP A 329 -0.55 3.11 -32.55
CA TRP A 329 -0.42 4.49 -33.07
C TRP A 329 -0.95 5.55 -32.09
N GLU A 330 -2.01 5.23 -31.34
CA GLU A 330 -2.68 6.12 -30.37
C GLU A 330 -1.91 6.25 -29.04
N LYS A 331 -0.71 6.83 -29.09
CA LYS A 331 0.05 7.18 -27.88
C LYS A 331 -0.57 8.36 -27.14
N THR A 332 -0.63 8.26 -25.82
CA THR A 332 -1.15 9.28 -24.91
C THR A 332 -0.05 9.82 -23.98
N ASN A 333 -0.26 10.99 -23.37
CA ASN A 333 0.66 11.48 -22.34
C ASN A 333 0.80 10.52 -21.15
N ALA A 334 -0.23 9.71 -20.85
CA ALA A 334 -0.19 8.73 -19.77
C ALA A 334 0.83 7.62 -20.04
N ASP A 335 1.02 7.21 -21.30
CA ASP A 335 2.03 6.23 -21.72
C ASP A 335 3.48 6.70 -21.49
N PHE A 336 3.67 8.01 -21.34
CA PHE A 336 4.96 8.63 -21.04
C PHE A 336 5.03 9.25 -19.64
N LYS A 337 3.93 9.20 -18.84
CA LYS A 337 3.76 9.93 -17.57
C LYS A 337 4.09 11.44 -17.69
N LEU A 338 3.43 12.14 -18.60
CA LEU A 338 3.61 13.59 -18.87
C LEU A 338 2.41 14.44 -18.50
#